data_AF-A0A8S2ZJV1-F1
#
_entry.id   AF-A0A8S2ZJV1-F1
#
_cell.length_a   1.000
_cell.length_b   1.000
_cell.length_c   1.000
_cell.angle_alpha   90.00
_cell.angle_beta   90.00
_cell.angle_gamma   90.00
#
_symmetry.space_group_name_H-M   'P 1'
#
loop_
_entity.id
_entity.type
_entity.pdbx_description
1 polymer ?
#
loop_
_entity_poly.entity_id
_entity_poly.type
_entity_poly.pdbx_seq_one_letter_code
_entity_poly.pdbx_strand_id
1 'polypeptide(L)'
;MTRDLFKKIKHFRGQFIPKNGTLTDSSVKHLTNGHEIKNKWKQYTEELYKKEINGTGNLDLDNYEPEPDILENEVTFAMETLANGKAPGHDGIPIECFKTIKEDTVKALTKLCQQIWKTNKWPQDWKTSISIPIPKKGNAKDCSNYRTIALISHASKIMLKIIQRRLEPFLER
;
A
#
# COMPACT_ATOMS: atom_id res chain seq x y z
N MET A 1 9.20 2.23 -25.10
CA MET A 1 9.53 0.84 -24.71
C MET A 1 8.25 0.11 -24.35
N THR A 2 7.84 -0.88 -25.14
CA THR A 2 6.57 -1.60 -24.99
C THR A 2 6.62 -2.60 -23.83
N ARG A 3 5.47 -2.82 -23.18
CA ARG A 3 5.28 -3.73 -22.05
C ARG A 3 5.80 -5.16 -22.34
N ASP A 4 5.73 -5.55 -23.61
CA ASP A 4 6.14 -6.88 -24.07
C ASP A 4 7.66 -7.04 -24.15
N LEU A 5 8.38 -5.97 -24.51
CA LEU A 5 9.84 -5.98 -24.45
C LEU A 5 10.33 -6.13 -23.01
N PHE A 6 9.68 -5.43 -22.06
CA PHE A 6 10.03 -5.54 -20.65
C PHE A 6 9.72 -6.93 -20.07
N LYS A 7 8.60 -7.55 -20.48
CA LYS A 7 8.27 -8.94 -20.10
C LYS A 7 9.29 -9.94 -20.64
N LYS A 8 9.70 -9.82 -21.92
CA LYS A 8 10.75 -10.67 -22.51
C LYS A 8 12.07 -10.48 -21.78
N ILE A 9 12.51 -9.25 -21.53
CA ILE A 9 13.74 -8.97 -20.79
C ILE A 9 13.69 -9.56 -19.37
N LYS A 10 12.55 -9.49 -18.69
CA LYS A 10 12.36 -10.09 -17.35
C LYS A 10 12.41 -11.62 -17.40
N HIS A 11 11.86 -12.24 -18.45
CA HIS A 11 11.95 -13.69 -18.65
C HIS A 11 13.39 -14.15 -18.91
N PHE A 12 14.16 -13.39 -19.68
CA PHE A 12 15.56 -13.70 -20.00
C PHE A 12 16.56 -13.40 -18.87
N ARG A 13 16.26 -12.46 -17.95
CA ARG A 13 17.20 -12.04 -16.89
C ARG A 13 17.25 -12.96 -15.66
N GLY A 14 16.48 -14.05 -15.61
CA GLY A 14 16.40 -14.91 -14.42
C GLY A 14 15.80 -14.20 -13.19
N GLN A 15 15.76 -14.89 -12.04
CA GLN A 15 15.28 -14.28 -10.78
C GLN A 15 16.08 -13.02 -10.46
N PHE A 16 15.41 -11.96 -10.06
CA PHE A 16 16.05 -10.74 -9.56
C PHE A 16 16.89 -11.12 -8.33
N ILE A 17 18.21 -11.09 -8.46
CA ILE A 17 19.13 -11.24 -7.34
C ILE A 17 19.34 -9.84 -6.74
N PRO A 18 18.81 -9.56 -5.54
CA PRO A 18 19.07 -8.29 -4.87
C PRO A 18 20.58 -8.19 -4.62
N LYS A 19 21.22 -7.18 -5.22
CA LYS A 19 22.59 -6.84 -4.83
C LYS A 19 22.51 -6.22 -3.43
N ASN A 20 23.33 -6.71 -2.50
CA ASN A 20 23.52 -6.06 -1.21
C ASN A 20 24.05 -4.64 -1.47
N GLY A 21 23.17 -3.65 -1.38
CA GLY A 21 23.53 -2.25 -1.57
C GLY A 21 24.33 -1.76 -0.37
N THR A 22 25.43 -1.08 -0.61
CA THR A 22 26.14 -0.34 0.44
C THR A 22 25.34 0.93 0.75
N LEU A 23 24.93 1.11 2.01
CA LEU A 23 24.37 2.38 2.47
C LEU A 23 25.45 3.22 3.14
N THR A 24 25.40 4.53 2.99
CA THR A 24 26.21 5.48 3.75
C THR A 24 25.40 6.02 4.92
N ASP A 25 26.02 6.01 6.10
CA ASP A 25 25.47 6.64 7.30
C ASP A 25 25.78 8.15 7.31
N SER A 26 25.08 8.92 8.15
CA SER A 26 25.33 10.36 8.40
C SER A 26 26.75 10.65 8.90
N SER A 27 27.49 9.62 9.32
CA SER A 27 28.90 9.64 9.71
C SER A 27 29.88 9.30 8.56
N VAL A 28 29.44 9.18 7.31
CA VAL A 28 30.24 8.75 6.13
C VAL A 28 30.73 7.29 6.24
N LYS A 29 30.23 6.51 7.21
CA LYS A 29 30.52 5.07 7.33
C LYS A 29 29.75 4.27 6.26
N HIS A 30 30.46 3.41 5.52
CA HIS A 30 29.85 2.44 4.61
C HIS A 30 29.29 1.24 5.38
N LEU A 31 27.97 1.09 5.37
CA LEU A 31 27.25 -0.05 5.92
C LEU A 31 27.19 -1.16 4.87
N THR A 32 27.75 -2.32 5.21
CA THR A 32 27.76 -3.53 4.37
C THR A 32 27.04 -4.70 5.04
N ASN A 33 26.77 -4.61 6.36
CA ASN A 33 26.07 -5.62 7.13
C ASN A 33 24.55 -5.48 6.96
N GLY A 34 23.86 -6.57 6.63
CA GLY A 34 22.41 -6.59 6.43
C GLY A 34 21.59 -6.15 7.66
N HIS A 35 22.06 -6.43 8.88
CA HIS A 35 21.39 -5.99 10.11
C HIS A 35 21.51 -4.47 10.32
N GLU A 36 22.71 -3.92 10.10
CA GLU A 36 22.94 -2.47 10.17
C GLU A 36 22.12 -1.72 9.11
N ILE A 37 22.11 -2.24 7.88
CA ILE A 37 21.29 -1.72 6.77
C ILE A 37 19.80 -1.75 7.14
N LYS A 38 19.30 -2.85 7.69
CA LYS A 38 17.90 -2.99 8.12
C LYS A 38 17.55 -1.99 9.22
N ASN A 39 18.43 -1.81 10.20
CA ASN A 39 18.23 -0.84 11.28
C ASN A 39 18.25 0.59 10.76
N LYS A 40 19.16 0.93 9.83
CA LYS A 40 19.20 2.25 9.21
C LYS A 40 17.92 2.55 8.43
N TRP A 41 17.40 1.56 7.69
CA TRP A 41 16.10 1.67 7.04
C TRP A 41 14.96 1.87 8.04
N LYS A 42 14.93 1.10 9.13
CA LYS A 42 13.92 1.21 10.18
C LYS A 42 13.88 2.63 10.75
N GLN A 43 15.03 3.14 11.22
CA GLN A 43 15.16 4.50 11.77
C GLN A 43 14.69 5.55 10.76
N TYR A 44 15.20 5.48 9.52
CA TYR A 44 14.82 6.41 8.47
C TYR A 44 13.31 6.40 8.20
N THR A 45 12.67 5.22 8.14
CA THR A 45 11.22 5.13 7.91
C THR A 45 10.40 5.61 9.10
N GLU A 46 10.83 5.34 10.33
CA GLU A 46 10.17 5.82 11.55
C GLU A 46 10.21 7.34 11.63
N GLU A 47 11.35 7.96 11.30
CA GLU A 47 11.49 9.42 11.21
C GLU A 47 10.66 10.00 10.06
N LEU A 48 10.75 9.43 8.86
CA LEU A 48 10.07 9.94 7.66
C LEU A 48 8.54 9.93 7.80
N TYR A 49 7.98 8.92 8.47
CA TYR A 49 6.54 8.75 8.64
C TYR A 49 6.05 9.12 10.05
N LYS A 50 6.90 9.76 10.87
CA LYS A 50 6.49 10.33 12.16
C LYS A 50 5.46 11.43 11.90
N LYS A 51 4.18 11.13 12.09
CA LYS A 51 3.10 12.12 11.96
C LYS A 51 2.97 12.93 13.25
N GLU A 52 3.06 14.26 13.14
CA GLU A 52 2.36 15.16 14.04
C GLU A 52 0.92 15.29 13.53
N ILE A 53 -0.05 14.73 14.26
CA ILE A 53 -1.47 14.92 13.93
C ILE A 53 -1.88 16.26 14.55
N ASN A 54 -1.54 17.36 13.87
CA ASN A 54 -1.99 18.71 14.24
C ASN A 54 -3.32 18.97 13.53
N GLY A 55 -4.40 18.42 14.06
CA GLY A 55 -5.70 18.49 13.42
C GLY A 55 -6.83 18.06 14.34
N THR A 56 -7.10 18.83 15.40
CA THR A 56 -8.41 18.84 16.05
C THR A 56 -9.26 19.87 15.32
N GLY A 57 -9.72 19.54 14.12
CA GLY A 57 -10.84 20.29 13.52
C GLY A 57 -12.04 20.09 14.42
N ASN A 58 -12.70 21.17 14.85
CA ASN A 58 -14.05 21.09 15.44
C ASN A 58 -14.96 20.47 14.37
N LEU A 59 -15.22 19.18 14.48
CA LEU A 59 -16.26 18.51 13.71
C LEU A 59 -17.58 18.88 14.40
N ASP A 60 -18.43 19.64 13.72
CA ASP A 60 -19.81 19.86 14.15
C ASP A 60 -20.55 18.53 14.12
N LEU A 61 -20.57 17.84 15.27
CA LEU A 61 -21.20 16.52 15.42
C LEU A 61 -22.73 16.63 15.49
N ASP A 62 -23.27 17.84 15.66
CA ASP A 62 -24.70 18.08 15.89
C ASP A 62 -25.56 17.96 14.62
N ASN A 63 -24.96 17.89 13.42
CA ASN A 63 -25.64 17.70 12.13
C ASN A 63 -25.11 16.48 11.34
N TYR A 64 -24.66 15.43 12.02
CA TYR A 64 -24.14 14.23 11.35
C TYR A 64 -25.28 13.35 10.83
N GLU A 65 -25.54 13.40 9.51
CA GLU A 65 -26.29 12.35 8.83
C GLU A 65 -25.35 11.16 8.58
N PRO A 66 -25.68 9.95 9.08
CA PRO A 66 -24.81 8.79 8.90
C PRO A 66 -24.75 8.39 7.44
N GLU A 67 -23.54 8.35 6.90
CA GLU A 67 -23.27 7.83 5.56
C GLU A 67 -23.83 6.41 5.40
N PRO A 68 -24.45 6.08 4.25
CA PRO A 68 -25.01 4.76 4.02
C PRO A 68 -23.93 3.67 4.10
N ASP A 69 -24.35 2.45 4.44
CA ASP A 69 -23.46 1.30 4.46
C ASP A 69 -22.78 1.05 3.10
N ILE A 70 -21.63 0.38 3.13
CA ILE A 70 -20.92 -0.03 1.92
C ILE A 70 -21.77 -1.05 1.15
N LEU A 71 -21.95 -0.81 -0.14
CA LEU A 71 -22.74 -1.63 -1.04
C LEU A 71 -21.87 -2.64 -1.81
N GLU A 72 -22.48 -3.76 -2.21
CA GLU A 72 -21.78 -4.80 -3.00
C GLU A 72 -21.28 -4.28 -4.36
N ASN A 73 -21.98 -3.32 -4.97
CA ASN A 73 -21.55 -2.70 -6.23
C ASN A 73 -20.29 -1.83 -6.06
N GLU A 74 -20.10 -1.18 -4.89
CA GLU A 74 -18.89 -0.42 -4.57
C GLU A 74 -17.70 -1.37 -4.42
N VAL A 75 -17.90 -2.51 -3.74
CA VAL A 75 -16.88 -3.56 -3.59
C VAL A 75 -16.54 -4.17 -4.95
N THR A 76 -17.55 -4.50 -5.75
CA THR A 76 -17.37 -5.02 -7.11
C THR A 76 -16.57 -4.06 -7.96
N PHE A 77 -16.99 -2.79 -7.98
CA PHE A 77 -16.28 -1.73 -8.70
C PHE A 77 -14.81 -1.63 -8.24
N ALA A 78 -14.58 -1.50 -6.93
CA ALA A 78 -13.24 -1.36 -6.38
C ALA A 78 -12.35 -2.55 -6.76
N MET A 79 -12.86 -3.77 -6.61
CA MET A 79 -12.15 -5.00 -6.97
C MET A 79 -11.80 -5.04 -8.46
N GLU A 80 -12.74 -4.74 -9.35
CA GLU A 80 -12.53 -4.77 -10.80
C GLU A 80 -11.53 -3.71 -11.28
N THR A 81 -11.59 -2.52 -10.67
CA THR A 81 -10.73 -1.38 -11.03
C THR A 81 -9.27 -1.58 -10.63
N LEU A 82 -8.99 -2.42 -9.62
CA LEU A 82 -7.62 -2.75 -9.24
C LEU A 82 -6.92 -3.53 -10.36
N ALA A 83 -5.75 -3.06 -10.79
CA ALA A 83 -5.01 -3.68 -11.89
C ALA A 83 -4.46 -5.07 -11.54
N ASN A 84 -4.51 -6.00 -12.48
CA ASN A 84 -3.88 -7.32 -12.38
C ASN A 84 -2.34 -7.21 -12.49
N GLY A 85 -1.64 -8.25 -12.03
CA GLY A 85 -0.19 -8.39 -12.06
C GLY A 85 0.55 -7.47 -11.09
N LYS A 86 -0.15 -6.98 -10.06
CA LYS A 86 0.43 -6.16 -8.99
C LYS A 86 0.93 -7.05 -7.86
N ALA A 87 2.03 -6.63 -7.23
CA ALA A 87 2.60 -7.38 -6.11
C ALA A 87 1.61 -7.42 -4.94
N PRO A 88 1.43 -8.60 -4.30
CA PRO A 88 0.61 -8.73 -3.11
C PRO A 88 1.20 -8.00 -1.90
N GLY A 89 0.39 -7.83 -0.86
CA GLY A 89 0.85 -7.32 0.43
C GLY A 89 1.61 -8.41 1.21
N HIS A 90 1.71 -8.21 2.52
CA HIS A 90 2.32 -9.20 3.42
C HIS A 90 1.56 -10.54 3.46
N ASP A 91 0.27 -10.51 3.13
CA ASP A 91 -0.62 -11.68 3.06
C ASP A 91 -0.33 -12.60 1.87
N GLY A 92 0.45 -12.13 0.87
CA GLY A 92 0.76 -12.90 -0.32
C GLY A 92 -0.42 -13.11 -1.28
N ILE A 93 -1.59 -12.48 -1.03
CA ILE A 93 -2.80 -12.71 -1.82
C ILE A 93 -2.88 -11.72 -2.99
N PRO A 94 -2.79 -12.17 -4.25
CA PRO A 94 -2.92 -11.31 -5.41
C PRO A 94 -4.39 -10.95 -5.69
N ILE A 95 -4.64 -9.83 -6.39
CA ILE A 95 -6.00 -9.37 -6.68
C ILE A 95 -6.79 -10.38 -7.53
N GLU A 96 -6.09 -11.15 -8.35
CA GLU A 96 -6.65 -12.18 -9.21
C GLU A 96 -7.41 -13.25 -8.44
N CYS A 97 -6.94 -13.63 -7.25
CA CYS A 97 -7.64 -14.59 -6.40
C CYS A 97 -9.06 -14.10 -6.06
N PHE A 98 -9.20 -12.81 -5.74
CA PHE A 98 -10.50 -12.20 -5.45
C PHE A 98 -11.39 -12.14 -6.69
N LYS A 99 -10.81 -11.83 -7.86
CA LYS A 99 -11.54 -11.73 -9.12
C LYS A 99 -12.01 -13.08 -9.68
N THR A 100 -11.31 -14.16 -9.37
CA THR A 100 -11.68 -15.51 -9.83
C THR A 100 -12.95 -16.02 -9.14
N ILE A 101 -13.13 -15.77 -7.85
CA ILE A 101 -14.27 -16.26 -7.05
C ILE A 101 -15.23 -15.10 -6.74
N LYS A 102 -15.69 -14.42 -7.80
CA LYS A 102 -16.25 -13.07 -7.72
C LYS A 102 -17.43 -12.95 -6.74
N GLU A 103 -18.46 -13.78 -6.85
CA GLU A 103 -19.70 -13.61 -6.07
C GLU A 103 -19.49 -13.78 -4.57
N ASP A 104 -18.92 -14.91 -4.14
CA ASP A 104 -18.69 -15.18 -2.72
C ASP A 104 -17.68 -14.20 -2.11
N THR A 105 -16.67 -13.82 -2.89
CA THR A 105 -15.68 -12.83 -2.48
C THR A 105 -16.31 -11.46 -2.27
N VAL A 106 -17.18 -11.01 -3.19
CA VAL A 106 -17.89 -9.72 -3.04
C VAL A 106 -18.74 -9.72 -1.78
N LYS A 107 -19.51 -10.78 -1.52
CA LYS A 107 -20.34 -10.89 -0.31
C LYS A 107 -19.49 -10.85 0.96
N ALA A 108 -18.39 -11.62 1.00
CA ALA A 108 -17.50 -11.67 2.16
C ALA A 108 -16.80 -10.33 2.41
N LEU A 109 -16.24 -9.72 1.36
CA LEU A 109 -15.59 -8.40 1.45
C LEU A 109 -16.58 -7.31 1.83
N THR A 110 -17.82 -7.34 1.32
CA THR A 110 -18.85 -6.36 1.68
C THR A 110 -19.14 -6.40 3.17
N LYS A 111 -19.36 -7.59 3.74
CA LYS A 111 -19.56 -7.75 5.19
C LYS A 111 -18.39 -7.20 5.99
N LEU A 112 -17.16 -7.52 5.58
CA LEU A 112 -15.95 -7.04 6.24
C LEU A 112 -15.82 -5.51 6.14
N CYS A 113 -16.01 -4.94 4.95
CA CYS A 113 -15.97 -3.50 4.71
C CYS A 113 -17.03 -2.76 5.54
N GLN A 114 -18.26 -3.26 5.62
CA GLN A 114 -19.33 -2.70 6.46
C GLN A 114 -18.97 -2.76 7.95
N GLN A 115 -18.39 -3.87 8.42
CA GLN A 115 -17.91 -3.95 9.80
C GLN A 115 -16.84 -2.91 10.10
N ILE A 116 -15.88 -2.73 9.19
CA ILE A 116 -14.84 -1.70 9.32
C ILE A 116 -15.47 -0.31 9.32
N TRP A 117 -16.42 -0.05 8.42
CA TRP A 117 -17.13 1.22 8.29
C TRP A 117 -17.87 1.61 9.58
N LYS A 118 -18.63 0.67 10.15
CA LYS A 118 -19.41 0.90 11.38
C LYS A 118 -18.55 1.04 12.63
N THR A 119 -17.48 0.27 12.72
CA THR A 119 -16.65 0.22 13.94
C THR A 119 -15.49 1.21 13.92
N ASN A 120 -15.17 1.78 12.76
CA ASN A 120 -13.94 2.54 12.51
C ASN A 120 -12.65 1.78 12.89
N LYS A 121 -12.72 0.44 12.97
CA LYS A 121 -11.59 -0.42 13.33
C LYS A 121 -11.04 -1.11 12.10
N TRP A 122 -9.86 -0.65 11.67
CA TRP A 122 -9.12 -1.33 10.63
C TRP A 122 -8.54 -2.67 11.13
N PRO A 123 -8.62 -3.77 10.35
CA PRO A 123 -8.02 -5.05 10.72
C PRO A 123 -6.52 -4.90 10.94
N GLN A 124 -5.96 -5.60 11.93
CA GLN A 124 -4.54 -5.47 12.26
C GLN A 124 -3.64 -5.87 11.08
N ASP A 125 -4.01 -6.94 10.36
CA ASP A 125 -3.29 -7.36 9.17
C ASP A 125 -3.29 -6.28 8.09
N TRP A 126 -4.36 -5.50 7.96
CA TRP A 126 -4.44 -4.45 6.95
C TRP A 126 -3.64 -3.19 7.33
N LYS A 127 -3.21 -3.06 8.59
CA LYS A 127 -2.29 -2.00 9.04
C LYS A 127 -0.82 -2.32 8.75
N THR A 128 -0.53 -3.58 8.42
CA THR A 128 0.82 -4.03 8.07
C THR A 128 1.09 -3.81 6.59
N SER A 129 2.30 -3.34 6.27
CA SER A 129 2.76 -3.18 4.89
C SER A 129 4.21 -3.64 4.72
N ILE A 130 4.56 -4.10 3.52
CA ILE A 130 5.95 -4.37 3.15
C ILE A 130 6.53 -3.09 2.52
N SER A 131 7.53 -2.51 3.15
CA SER A 131 8.26 -1.34 2.62
C SER A 131 9.36 -1.78 1.66
N ILE A 132 9.25 -1.37 0.40
CA ILE A 132 10.26 -1.62 -0.64
C ILE A 132 10.96 -0.31 -1.00
N PRO A 133 12.27 -0.16 -0.72
CA PRO A 133 13.02 0.99 -1.16
C PRO A 133 13.40 0.87 -2.64
N ILE A 134 13.03 1.87 -3.46
CA ILE A 134 13.35 1.94 -4.88
C ILE A 134 14.29 3.12 -5.15
N PRO A 135 15.49 2.92 -5.74
CA PRO A 135 16.40 4.02 -6.06
C PRO A 135 15.74 5.09 -6.92
N LYS A 136 15.88 6.37 -6.56
CA LYS A 136 15.42 7.51 -7.39
C LYS A 136 16.24 7.65 -8.66
N LYS A 137 17.56 7.45 -8.57
CA LYS A 137 18.57 7.56 -9.63
C LYS A 137 19.66 6.50 -9.43
N GLY A 138 20.55 6.32 -10.41
CA GLY A 138 21.72 5.45 -10.28
C GLY A 138 22.66 5.89 -9.15
N ASN A 139 23.38 4.94 -8.55
CA ASN A 139 24.29 5.12 -7.41
C ASN A 139 23.63 5.68 -6.14
N ALA A 140 22.50 5.10 -5.72
CA ALA A 140 21.86 5.45 -4.45
C ALA A 140 22.64 4.88 -3.25
N LYS A 141 23.25 5.78 -2.46
CA LYS A 141 24.06 5.43 -1.29
C LYS A 141 23.37 5.80 0.03
N ASP A 142 22.50 6.80 0.05
CA ASP A 142 21.74 7.18 1.25
C ASP A 142 20.28 6.75 1.17
N CYS A 143 19.62 6.49 2.31
CA CYS A 143 18.19 6.14 2.36
C CYS A 143 17.30 7.20 1.68
N SER A 144 17.65 8.48 1.79
CA SER A 144 16.96 9.60 1.15
C SER A 144 17.01 9.57 -0.39
N ASN A 145 17.94 8.82 -0.97
CA ASN A 145 18.06 8.62 -2.41
C ASN A 145 17.06 7.58 -2.94
N TYR A 146 16.26 6.96 -2.08
CA TYR A 146 15.22 6.00 -2.48
C TYR A 146 13.82 6.60 -2.31
N ARG A 147 12.86 6.03 -3.02
CA ARG A 147 11.43 6.17 -2.78
C ARG A 147 10.96 4.90 -2.09
N THR A 148 10.34 5.02 -0.93
CA THR A 148 9.72 3.88 -0.25
C THR A 148 8.35 3.63 -0.86
N ILE A 149 8.11 2.41 -1.33
CA ILE A 149 6.78 1.94 -1.73
C ILE A 149 6.26 0.98 -0.67
N ALA A 150 5.06 1.24 -0.15
CA ALA A 150 4.38 0.34 0.75
C ALA A 150 3.48 -0.63 -0.04
N LEU A 151 3.71 -1.93 0.10
CA LEU A 151 2.80 -2.96 -0.37
C LEU A 151 1.83 -3.33 0.76
N ILE A 152 0.58 -2.94 0.58
CA ILE A 152 -0.54 -3.31 1.46
C ILE A 152 -1.39 -4.42 0.83
N SER A 153 -2.16 -5.12 1.67
CA SER A 153 -3.12 -6.14 1.24
C SER A 153 -4.05 -5.60 0.15
N HIS A 154 -4.37 -6.43 -0.83
CA HIS A 154 -5.35 -6.08 -1.86
C HIS A 154 -6.75 -5.88 -1.28
N ALA A 155 -7.12 -6.62 -0.24
CA ALA A 155 -8.39 -6.42 0.44
C ALA A 155 -8.44 -5.04 1.13
N SER A 156 -7.34 -4.60 1.75
CA SER A 156 -7.23 -3.22 2.26
C SER A 156 -7.31 -2.17 1.15
N LYS A 157 -6.73 -2.43 -0.03
CA LYS A 157 -6.82 -1.52 -1.19
C LYS A 157 -8.26 -1.39 -1.70
N ILE A 158 -9.06 -2.46 -1.64
CA ILE A 158 -10.48 -2.43 -2.02
C ILE A 158 -11.22 -1.43 -1.11
N MET A 159 -11.09 -1.55 0.21
CA MET A 159 -11.71 -0.60 1.14
C MET A 159 -11.23 0.84 0.91
N LEU A 160 -9.93 1.05 0.73
CA LEU A 160 -9.39 2.39 0.41
C LEU A 160 -9.94 2.95 -0.90
N LYS A 161 -10.16 2.11 -1.91
CA LYS A 161 -10.71 2.55 -3.21
C LYS A 161 -12.18 2.94 -3.09
N ILE A 162 -12.96 2.27 -2.24
CA ILE A 162 -14.34 2.64 -1.90
C ILE A 162 -14.35 4.00 -1.21
N ILE A 163 -13.54 4.17 -0.15
CA ILE A 163 -13.42 5.45 0.57
C ILE A 163 -13.00 6.57 -0.37
N GLN A 164 -11.97 6.34 -1.20
CA GLN A 164 -11.51 7.31 -2.20
C GLN A 164 -12.65 7.76 -3.11
N ARG A 165 -13.44 6.81 -3.63
CA ARG A 165 -14.56 7.11 -4.53
C ARG A 165 -15.66 7.90 -3.84
N ARG A 166 -15.96 7.62 -2.57
CA ARG A 166 -16.94 8.40 -1.79
C ARG A 166 -16.45 9.82 -1.50
N LEU A 167 -15.15 10.01 -1.33
CA LEU A 167 -14.55 11.32 -1.08
C LEU A 167 -14.38 12.18 -2.34
N GLU A 168 -14.29 11.56 -3.52
CA GLU A 168 -14.04 12.22 -4.80
C GLU A 168 -14.97 13.43 -5.08
N PRO A 169 -16.31 13.34 -4.88
CA PRO A 169 -17.22 14.48 -5.09
C PRO A 169 -16.97 15.69 -4.17
N PHE A 170 -16.31 15.49 -3.03
CA PHE A 170 -16.02 16.54 -2.06
C PHE A 170 -14.67 17.21 -2.30
N LEU A 171 -13.77 16.56 -3.04
CA LEU A 171 -12.42 17.06 -3.34
C LEU A 171 -12.36 17.84 -4.66
N GLU A 172 -13.30 17.63 -5.57
CA GLU A 172 -13.40 18.34 -6.85
C GLU A 172 -14.24 19.63 -6.77
N ARG A 173 -14.55 20.10 -5.55
CA ARG A 173 -15.20 21.39 -5.29
C ARG A 173 -14.21 22.49 -4.95
#